data_AF-A0A493T134-F1
#
_entry.id   AF-A0A493T134-F1
#
_cell.length_a   1.000
_cell.length_b   1.000
_cell.length_c   1.000
_cell.angle_alpha   90.00
_cell.angle_beta   90.00
_cell.angle_gamma   90.00
#
_symmetry.space_group_name_H-M   'P 1'
#
loop_
_entity.id
_entity.type
_entity.pdbx_description
1 polymer ?
#
loop_
_entity_poly.entity_id
_entity_poly.type
_entity_poly.pdbx_seq_one_letter_code
_entity_poly.pdbx_strand_id
1 'polypeptide(L)'
;MGGWEGGIHVPGVFRWPGVLPACTVINEPTSLTDIYPTVVHLAGGILPQDRVIDGRNLIPLLQGRTQSSEHEFLFHYCGSYLHAVRWHQKDSKSIWKAHYVTLEICPCFGEGMTHHEPPLLFDLSQDPSEAKPLSADTEPLFDTVVERIGRAIEEHRRTLTPVPEQLSLYNVVWKPWLQPCCGTFPFCWCDKEGDSTQNL
;
A
#
# COMPACT_ATOMS: atom_id res chain seq x y z
N MET A 1 -10.44 7.14 -7.90
CA MET A 1 -9.30 6.22 -8.07
C MET A 1 -9.09 5.39 -6.80
N GLY A 2 -9.78 4.26 -6.69
CA GLY A 2 -9.47 3.25 -5.68
C GLY A 2 -9.06 1.96 -6.39
N GLY A 3 -7.93 1.37 -6.00
CA GLY A 3 -7.45 0.09 -6.50
C GLY A 3 -6.62 0.10 -7.78
N TRP A 4 -6.85 1.02 -8.74
CA TRP A 4 -6.13 1.06 -10.04
C TRP A 4 -4.61 1.33 -9.92
N GLU A 5 -3.80 0.80 -10.84
CA GLU A 5 -2.33 0.93 -10.89
C GLU A 5 -1.91 2.40 -10.87
N GLY A 6 -2.63 3.30 -11.55
CA GLY A 6 -2.33 4.73 -11.55
C GLY A 6 -2.39 5.41 -10.17
N GLY A 7 -3.05 4.81 -9.17
CA GLY A 7 -3.07 5.28 -7.79
C GLY A 7 -2.22 4.45 -6.82
N ILE A 8 -1.85 3.22 -7.19
CA ILE A 8 -1.16 2.27 -6.31
C ILE A 8 0.32 2.10 -6.67
N HIS A 9 0.64 2.08 -7.96
CA HIS A 9 1.99 1.94 -8.45
C HIS A 9 2.67 3.31 -8.50
N VAL A 10 3.72 3.46 -7.70
CA VAL A 10 4.42 4.74 -7.49
C VAL A 10 5.93 4.58 -7.70
N PRO A 11 6.66 5.66 -8.01
CA PRO A 11 8.11 5.61 -8.11
C PRO A 11 8.76 5.22 -6.77
N GLY A 12 9.63 4.21 -6.81
CA GLY A 12 10.49 3.81 -5.69
C GLY A 12 11.96 3.82 -6.10
N VAL A 13 12.79 4.63 -5.43
CA VAL A 13 14.23 4.76 -5.74
C VAL A 13 15.04 4.65 -4.46
N PHE A 14 16.01 3.73 -4.47
CA PHE A 14 16.96 3.53 -3.37
C PHE A 14 18.37 3.83 -3.86
N ARG A 15 19.16 4.56 -3.05
CA ARG A 15 20.56 4.85 -3.34
C ARG A 15 21.40 4.68 -2.09
N TRP A 16 22.35 3.76 -2.14
CA TRP A 16 23.35 3.58 -1.09
C TRP A 16 24.70 3.17 -1.69
N PRO A 17 25.59 4.14 -1.93
CA PRO A 17 26.90 3.88 -2.52
C PRO A 17 27.72 2.90 -1.70
N GLY A 18 28.39 1.96 -2.38
CA GLY A 18 29.22 0.94 -1.73
C GLY A 18 28.45 -0.24 -1.13
N VAL A 19 27.11 -0.16 -1.06
CA VAL A 19 26.26 -1.23 -0.49
C VAL A 19 25.29 -1.79 -1.52
N LEU A 20 24.62 -0.92 -2.28
CA LEU A 20 23.68 -1.33 -3.31
C LEU A 20 24.33 -1.26 -4.70
N PRO A 21 24.09 -2.24 -5.58
CA PRO A 21 24.54 -2.19 -6.97
C PRO A 21 23.92 -0.99 -7.69
N ALA A 22 24.75 -0.20 -8.37
CA ALA A 22 24.29 0.95 -9.13
C ALA A 22 23.43 0.51 -10.33
N CYS A 23 22.50 1.37 -10.74
CA CYS A 23 21.68 1.20 -11.96
C CYS A 23 20.91 -0.13 -12.02
N THR A 24 20.50 -0.67 -10.87
CA THR A 24 19.71 -1.90 -10.80
C THR A 24 18.22 -1.57 -10.91
N VAL A 25 17.50 -2.34 -11.73
CA VAL A 25 16.04 -2.28 -11.85
C VAL A 25 15.45 -3.53 -11.23
N ILE A 26 14.48 -3.36 -10.33
CA ILE A 26 13.75 -4.45 -9.67
C ILE A 26 12.31 -4.35 -10.13
N ASN A 27 11.82 -5.41 -10.78
CA ASN A 27 10.43 -5.51 -11.27
C ASN A 27 9.54 -6.30 -10.32
N GLU A 28 10.09 -6.78 -9.21
CA GLU A 28 9.34 -7.52 -8.19
C GLU A 28 8.39 -6.60 -7.41
N PRO A 29 7.21 -7.08 -7.03
CA PRO A 29 6.27 -6.27 -6.26
C PRO A 29 6.81 -5.96 -4.86
N THR A 30 6.93 -4.67 -4.57
CA THR A 30 7.29 -4.15 -3.24
C THR A 30 6.19 -3.23 -2.71
N SER A 31 6.15 -3.04 -1.40
CA SER A 31 5.20 -2.17 -0.70
C SER A 31 5.90 -1.00 -0.02
N LEU A 32 5.20 0.13 0.13
CA LEU A 32 5.68 1.25 0.96
C LEU A 32 5.92 0.81 2.42
N THR A 33 5.13 -0.15 2.91
CA THR A 33 5.28 -0.71 4.26
C THR A 33 6.59 -1.45 4.47
N ASP A 34 7.30 -1.83 3.41
CA ASP A 34 8.59 -2.51 3.47
C ASP A 34 9.74 -1.62 3.97
N ILE A 35 9.58 -0.29 3.87
CA ILE A 35 10.57 0.66 4.39
C ILE A 35 10.76 0.46 5.90
N TYR A 36 9.67 0.22 6.65
CA TYR A 36 9.72 0.05 8.10
C TYR A 36 10.66 -1.09 8.54
N PRO A 37 10.45 -2.36 8.16
CA PRO A 37 11.34 -3.45 8.56
C PRO A 37 12.74 -3.34 7.95
N THR A 38 12.86 -2.76 6.75
CA THR A 38 14.16 -2.50 6.13
C THR A 38 15.00 -1.56 6.99
N VAL A 39 14.46 -0.42 7.42
CA VAL A 39 15.17 0.56 8.26
C VAL A 39 15.46 0.00 9.65
N VAL A 40 14.52 -0.73 10.27
CA VAL A 40 14.74 -1.38 11.57
C VAL A 40 15.92 -2.37 11.48
N HIS A 41 15.96 -3.18 10.43
CA HIS A 41 17.06 -4.12 10.20
C HIS A 41 18.41 -3.40 10.05
N LEU A 42 18.46 -2.32 9.27
CA LEU A 42 19.69 -1.53 9.08
C LEU A 42 20.19 -0.86 10.36
N ALA A 43 19.28 -0.47 11.25
CA ALA A 43 19.60 0.10 12.55
C ALA A 43 20.01 -0.95 13.59
N GLY A 44 19.97 -2.25 13.25
CA GLY A 44 20.23 -3.35 14.19
C GLY A 44 19.10 -3.54 15.22
N GLY A 45 17.90 -3.03 14.92
CA GLY A 45 16.73 -3.17 15.78
C GLY A 45 16.02 -4.51 15.65
N ILE A 46 15.04 -4.73 16.52
CA ILE A 46 14.19 -5.92 16.53
C ILE A 46 12.75 -5.49 16.25
N LEU A 47 12.09 -6.19 15.33
CA LEU A 47 10.68 -5.92 15.02
C LEU A 47 9.78 -6.31 16.20
N PRO A 48 8.64 -5.61 16.39
CA PRO A 48 7.63 -6.01 17.37
C PRO A 48 7.17 -7.46 17.12
N GLN A 49 7.03 -8.22 18.20
CA GLN A 49 6.57 -9.62 18.18
C GLN A 49 5.10 -9.77 18.62
N ASP A 50 4.47 -8.66 19.01
CA ASP A 50 3.12 -8.59 19.56
C ASP A 50 2.05 -8.29 18.51
N ARG A 51 2.44 -8.09 17.24
CA ARG A 51 1.56 -7.74 16.12
C ARG A 51 2.12 -8.22 14.80
N VAL A 52 1.23 -8.36 13.82
CA VAL A 52 1.61 -8.67 12.43
C VAL A 52 2.27 -7.44 11.80
N ILE A 53 3.36 -7.68 11.06
CA ILE A 53 4.04 -6.68 10.23
C ILE A 53 3.91 -7.13 8.78
N ASP A 54 3.17 -6.38 7.97
CA ASP A 54 2.94 -6.72 6.55
C ASP A 54 4.18 -6.47 5.69
N GLY A 55 4.98 -5.47 6.08
CA GLY A 55 6.21 -5.12 5.37
C GLY A 55 7.28 -6.20 5.43
N ARG A 56 8.13 -6.25 4.41
CA ARG A 56 9.24 -7.20 4.26
C ARG A 56 10.57 -6.46 4.17
N ASN A 57 11.65 -7.09 4.64
CA ASN A 57 12.98 -6.49 4.57
C ASN A 57 13.48 -6.51 3.12
N LEU A 58 13.69 -5.34 2.52
CA LEU A 58 14.11 -5.21 1.13
C LEU A 58 15.61 -5.41 0.91
N ILE A 59 16.43 -5.41 1.96
CA ILE A 59 17.89 -5.46 1.79
C ILE A 59 18.37 -6.64 0.94
N PRO A 60 17.90 -7.89 1.15
CA PRO A 60 18.29 -9.01 0.30
C PRO A 60 17.93 -8.78 -1.18
N LEU A 61 16.78 -8.18 -1.46
CA LEU A 61 16.31 -7.89 -2.82
C LEU A 61 17.12 -6.75 -3.45
N LEU A 62 17.32 -5.65 -2.72
CA LEU A 62 18.09 -4.48 -3.17
C LEU A 62 19.55 -4.81 -3.43
N GLN A 63 20.13 -5.76 -2.68
CA GLN A 63 21.50 -6.24 -2.87
C GLN A 63 21.61 -7.32 -3.96
N GLY A 64 20.50 -7.75 -4.57
CA GLY A 64 20.48 -8.83 -5.56
C GLY A 64 20.79 -10.21 -4.99
N ARG A 65 20.68 -10.39 -3.66
CA ARG A 65 20.88 -11.69 -2.98
C ARG A 65 19.68 -12.61 -3.14
N THR A 66 18.49 -12.05 -3.34
CA THR A 66 17.29 -12.75 -3.82
C THR A 66 16.80 -12.07 -5.10
N GLN A 67 16.18 -12.86 -5.97
CA GLN A 67 15.56 -12.38 -7.21
C GLN A 67 14.05 -12.22 -7.10
N SER A 68 13.44 -12.72 -6.01
CA SER A 68 12.00 -12.66 -5.79
C SER A 68 11.65 -11.90 -4.51
N SER A 69 10.63 -11.06 -4.58
CA SER A 69 10.01 -10.46 -3.41
C SER A 69 9.36 -11.51 -2.51
N GLU A 70 9.28 -11.22 -1.22
CA GLU A 70 8.53 -12.04 -0.26
C GLU A 70 7.01 -11.83 -0.38
N HIS A 71 6.57 -10.80 -1.11
CA HIS A 71 5.16 -10.53 -1.36
C HIS A 71 4.56 -11.46 -2.42
N GLU A 72 3.85 -12.49 -1.97
CA GLU A 72 2.94 -13.26 -2.82
C GLU A 72 1.61 -12.52 -3.02
N PHE A 73 1.06 -11.91 -1.96
CA PHE A 73 -0.18 -11.14 -2.02
C PHE A 73 0.02 -9.71 -1.52
N LEU A 74 -0.61 -8.74 -2.19
CA LEU A 74 -0.74 -7.36 -1.72
C LEU A 74 -2.22 -6.96 -1.74
N PHE A 75 -2.67 -6.37 -0.64
CA PHE A 75 -4.07 -5.98 -0.42
C PHE A 75 -4.21 -4.46 -0.56
N HIS A 76 -5.09 -4.01 -1.44
CA HIS A 76 -5.28 -2.59 -1.75
C HIS A 76 -6.60 -2.08 -1.17
N TYR A 77 -6.48 -1.27 -0.12
CA TYR A 77 -7.61 -0.67 0.58
C TYR A 77 -7.92 0.76 0.09
N CYS A 78 -9.20 1.15 0.16
CA CYS A 78 -9.67 2.53 0.07
C CYS A 78 -10.48 2.79 1.35
N GLY A 79 -9.96 3.60 2.27
CA GLY A 79 -10.54 3.71 3.61
C GLY A 79 -10.54 2.35 4.33
N SER A 80 -11.70 1.91 4.80
CA SER A 80 -11.89 0.62 5.49
C SER A 80 -12.24 -0.55 4.55
N TYR A 81 -12.43 -0.29 3.26
CA TYR A 81 -12.88 -1.29 2.29
C TYR A 81 -11.71 -1.87 1.51
N LEU A 82 -11.71 -3.18 1.31
CA LEU A 82 -10.76 -3.86 0.42
C LEU A 82 -11.27 -3.72 -1.03
N HIS A 83 -10.52 -3.01 -1.86
CA HIS A 83 -10.91 -2.71 -3.24
C HIS A 83 -10.32 -3.69 -4.25
N ALA A 84 -9.02 -3.98 -4.09
CA ALA A 84 -8.32 -4.87 -5.01
C ALA A 84 -7.30 -5.73 -4.29
N VAL A 85 -6.95 -6.86 -4.88
CA VAL A 85 -5.88 -7.74 -4.42
C VAL A 85 -4.98 -8.07 -5.58
N ARG A 86 -3.67 -7.93 -5.37
CA ARG A 86 -2.64 -8.36 -6.30
C ARG A 86 -2.06 -9.68 -5.83
N TRP A 87 -1.97 -10.65 -6.71
CA TRP A 87 -1.32 -11.93 -6.49
C TRP A 87 -0.15 -12.09 -7.46
N HIS A 88 1.05 -12.22 -6.91
CA HIS A 88 2.26 -12.50 -7.65
C HIS A 88 2.58 -13.99 -7.62
N GLN A 89 2.36 -14.65 -8.75
CA GLN A 89 2.62 -16.07 -8.90
C GLN A 89 4.08 -16.27 -9.33
N LYS A 90 4.96 -16.59 -8.37
CA LYS A 90 6.41 -16.63 -8.58
C LYS A 90 6.87 -17.62 -9.66
N ASP A 91 6.16 -18.74 -9.81
CA ASP A 91 6.53 -19.80 -10.77
C ASP A 91 6.32 -19.37 -12.24
N SER A 92 5.21 -18.67 -12.51
CA SER A 92 4.88 -18.17 -13.86
C SER A 92 5.36 -16.73 -14.09
N LYS A 93 5.73 -16.01 -13.03
CA LYS A 93 5.97 -14.55 -13.01
C LYS A 93 4.75 -13.72 -13.46
N SER A 94 3.56 -14.32 -13.45
CA SER A 94 2.32 -13.62 -13.71
C SER A 94 1.93 -12.79 -12.49
N ILE A 95 1.38 -11.60 -12.76
CA ILE A 95 0.90 -10.71 -11.71
C ILE A 95 -0.59 -10.50 -11.95
N TRP A 96 -1.40 -11.22 -11.19
CA TRP A 96 -2.84 -11.12 -11.25
C TRP A 96 -3.34 -10.00 -10.35
N LYS A 97 -4.35 -9.27 -10.79
CA LYS A 97 -5.01 -8.26 -9.96
C LYS A 97 -6.52 -8.35 -10.10
N ALA A 98 -7.18 -8.58 -8.98
CA ALA A 98 -8.63 -8.68 -8.90
C ALA A 98 -9.20 -7.42 -8.23
N HIS A 99 -10.16 -6.76 -8.87
CA HIS A 99 -10.92 -5.63 -8.31
C HIS A 99 -12.32 -6.09 -7.90
N TYR A 100 -12.62 -5.92 -6.62
CA TYR A 100 -13.95 -6.18 -6.05
C TYR A 100 -14.81 -4.92 -6.03
N VAL A 101 -14.17 -3.75 -5.99
CA VAL A 101 -14.85 -2.45 -5.96
C VAL A 101 -14.12 -1.46 -6.86
N THR A 102 -14.80 -0.93 -7.88
CA THR A 102 -14.29 0.17 -8.71
C THR A 102 -15.07 1.45 -8.46
N LEU A 103 -14.40 2.59 -8.67
CA LEU A 103 -15.02 3.91 -8.60
C LEU A 103 -14.40 4.85 -9.64
N GLU A 104 -15.24 5.68 -10.26
CA GLU A 104 -14.79 6.68 -11.22
C GLU A 104 -14.09 7.86 -10.51
N ILE A 105 -14.69 8.41 -9.45
CA ILE A 105 -14.18 9.56 -8.68
C ILE A 105 -14.43 9.33 -7.18
N CYS A 106 -13.49 9.75 -6.31
CA CYS A 106 -13.64 9.60 -4.84
C CYS A 106 -14.83 10.42 -4.34
N PRO A 107 -15.69 9.82 -3.50
CA PRO A 107 -15.29 9.22 -2.23
C PRO A 107 -15.09 7.69 -2.26
N CYS A 108 -14.17 7.17 -1.44
CA CYS A 108 -13.96 5.74 -1.15
C CYS A 108 -15.16 5.08 -0.44
N PHE A 109 -16.38 5.64 -0.54
CA PHE A 109 -17.62 5.12 0.03
C PHE A 109 -18.83 5.82 -0.63
N GLY A 110 -19.99 5.17 -0.64
CA GLY A 110 -21.27 5.78 -1.07
C GLY A 110 -21.70 5.38 -2.49
N GLU A 111 -22.63 6.16 -3.06
CA GLU A 111 -23.37 5.81 -4.29
C GLU A 111 -22.51 5.74 -5.57
N GLY A 112 -21.24 6.15 -5.53
CA GLY A 112 -20.30 6.10 -6.67
C GLY A 112 -19.48 4.82 -6.80
N MET A 113 -19.80 3.78 -6.01
CA MET A 113 -19.07 2.51 -5.99
C MET A 113 -19.78 1.43 -6.81
N THR A 114 -19.03 0.75 -7.66
CA THR A 114 -19.50 -0.46 -8.36
C THR A 114 -18.83 -1.68 -7.74
N HIS A 115 -19.65 -2.60 -7.23
CA HIS A 115 -19.21 -3.90 -6.73
C HIS A 115 -19.25 -4.95 -7.84
N HIS A 116 -18.26 -5.84 -7.86
CA HIS A 116 -18.11 -6.86 -8.89
C HIS A 116 -18.14 -8.27 -8.29
N GLU A 117 -19.08 -9.10 -8.75
CA GLU A 117 -19.16 -10.53 -8.45
C GLU A 117 -19.48 -11.31 -9.75
N PRO A 118 -18.53 -12.08 -10.31
CA PRO A 118 -17.12 -12.23 -9.90
C PRO A 118 -16.30 -10.92 -10.03
N PRO A 119 -15.14 -10.81 -9.36
CA PRO A 119 -14.30 -9.61 -9.45
C PRO A 119 -13.77 -9.39 -10.87
N LEU A 120 -13.45 -8.14 -11.21
CA LEU A 120 -12.74 -7.83 -12.45
C LEU A 120 -11.28 -8.29 -12.31
N LEU A 121 -10.85 -9.19 -13.19
CA LEU A 121 -9.50 -9.76 -13.16
C LEU A 121 -8.63 -9.19 -14.29
N PHE A 122 -7.38 -8.87 -13.98
CA PHE A 122 -6.37 -8.42 -14.94
C PHE A 122 -5.06 -9.18 -14.74
N ASP A 123 -4.32 -9.41 -15.82
CA ASP A 123 -2.92 -9.84 -15.77
C ASP A 123 -2.02 -8.63 -16.03
N LEU A 124 -1.43 -8.06 -14.97
CA LEU A 124 -0.54 -6.91 -15.05
C LEU A 124 0.78 -7.22 -15.76
N SER A 125 1.15 -8.50 -15.91
CA SER A 125 2.36 -8.87 -16.65
C SER A 125 2.19 -8.67 -18.16
N GLN A 126 0.96 -8.74 -18.67
CA GLN A 126 0.60 -8.55 -20.08
C GLN A 126 -0.11 -7.22 -20.34
N ASP A 127 -0.92 -6.76 -19.39
CA ASP A 127 -1.68 -5.51 -19.43
C ASP A 127 -1.41 -4.64 -18.18
N PRO A 128 -0.25 -3.95 -18.12
CA PRO A 128 0.05 -3.03 -17.02
C PRO A 128 -0.91 -1.84 -16.94
N SER A 129 -1.68 -1.58 -18.00
CA SER A 129 -2.64 -0.48 -18.07
C SER A 129 -4.02 -0.84 -17.50
N GLU A 130 -4.26 -2.11 -17.16
CA GLU A 130 -5.56 -2.61 -16.72
C GLU A 130 -6.71 -2.24 -17.67
N ALA A 131 -6.43 -2.28 -18.98
CA ALA A 131 -7.36 -1.87 -20.02
C ALA A 131 -8.33 -2.99 -20.45
N LYS A 132 -7.94 -4.26 -20.28
CA LYS A 132 -8.67 -5.42 -20.79
C LYS A 132 -8.97 -6.41 -19.66
N PRO A 133 -10.18 -6.37 -19.07
CA PRO A 133 -10.56 -7.34 -18.06
C PRO A 133 -10.66 -8.74 -18.66
N LEU A 134 -10.23 -9.74 -17.88
CA LEU A 134 -10.32 -11.15 -18.21
C LEU A 134 -11.63 -11.74 -17.68
N SER A 135 -12.06 -12.83 -18.32
CA SER A 135 -13.26 -13.60 -17.99
C SER A 135 -12.98 -15.09 -18.13
N ALA A 136 -13.87 -15.93 -17.60
CA ALA A 136 -13.78 -17.39 -17.76
C ALA A 136 -13.74 -17.85 -19.24
N ASP A 137 -14.31 -17.07 -20.16
CA ASP A 137 -14.28 -17.37 -21.60
C ASP A 137 -12.93 -17.04 -22.26
N THR A 138 -12.19 -16.08 -21.68
CA THR A 138 -10.95 -15.54 -22.26
C THR A 138 -9.69 -16.05 -21.58
N GLU A 139 -9.78 -16.44 -20.31
CA GLU A 139 -8.67 -16.95 -19.50
C GLU A 139 -9.07 -18.27 -18.81
N PRO A 140 -8.52 -19.43 -19.24
CA PRO A 140 -8.81 -20.73 -18.64
C PRO A 140 -8.49 -20.82 -17.14
N LEU A 141 -7.55 -20.04 -16.63
CA LEU A 141 -7.18 -20.01 -15.21
C LEU A 141 -8.05 -19.09 -14.36
N PHE A 142 -9.03 -18.38 -14.95
CA PHE A 142 -9.83 -17.35 -14.28
C PHE A 142 -10.39 -17.83 -12.93
N ASP A 143 -11.12 -18.95 -12.93
CA ASP A 143 -11.75 -19.47 -11.71
C ASP A 143 -10.71 -19.88 -10.65
N THR A 144 -9.59 -20.46 -11.09
CA THR A 144 -8.50 -20.89 -10.18
C THR A 144 -7.84 -19.67 -9.53
N VAL A 145 -7.61 -18.62 -10.31
CA VAL A 145 -7.02 -17.36 -9.83
C VAL A 145 -7.95 -16.67 -8.84
N VAL A 146 -9.23 -16.52 -9.20
CA VAL A 146 -10.24 -15.90 -8.33
C VAL A 146 -10.41 -16.69 -7.03
N GLU A 147 -10.43 -18.02 -7.08
CA GLU A 147 -10.51 -18.86 -5.89
C GLU A 147 -9.28 -18.71 -5.00
N ARG A 148 -8.08 -18.73 -5.58
CA ARG A 148 -6.81 -18.57 -4.83
C ARG A 148 -6.73 -17.20 -4.14
N ILE A 149 -7.13 -16.14 -4.83
CA ILE A 149 -7.23 -14.80 -4.25
C ILE A 149 -8.30 -14.76 -3.14
N GLY A 150 -9.46 -15.38 -3.36
CA GLY A 150 -10.53 -15.48 -2.35
C GLY A 150 -10.04 -16.10 -1.03
N ARG A 151 -9.30 -17.22 -1.12
CA ARG A 151 -8.70 -17.86 0.07
C ARG A 151 -7.71 -16.93 0.78
N ALA A 152 -6.86 -16.23 0.04
CA ALA A 152 -5.90 -15.28 0.63
C ALA A 152 -6.60 -14.11 1.34
N ILE A 153 -7.74 -13.65 0.82
CA ILE A 153 -8.58 -12.63 1.46
C ILE A 153 -9.15 -13.14 2.78
N GLU A 154 -9.64 -14.38 2.82
CA GLU A 154 -10.16 -14.99 4.05
C GLU A 154 -9.06 -15.11 5.11
N GLU A 155 -7.86 -15.57 4.73
CA GLU A 155 -6.70 -15.66 5.61
C GLU A 155 -6.30 -14.28 6.15
N HIS A 156 -6.21 -13.27 5.28
CA HIS A 156 -5.91 -11.89 5.69
C HIS A 156 -6.97 -11.32 6.64
N ARG A 157 -8.26 -11.52 6.36
CA ARG A 157 -9.35 -11.03 7.23
C ARG A 157 -9.29 -11.62 8.63
N ARG A 158 -8.79 -12.86 8.79
CA ARG A 158 -8.60 -13.49 10.11
C ARG A 158 -7.51 -12.81 10.94
N THR A 159 -6.55 -12.13 10.32
CA THR A 159 -5.50 -11.40 11.04
C THR A 159 -5.93 -9.99 11.46
N LEU A 160 -7.07 -9.49 10.96
CA LEU A 160 -7.56 -8.15 11.26
C LEU A 160 -8.24 -8.09 12.62
N THR A 161 -7.70 -7.27 13.51
CA THR A 161 -8.32 -6.94 14.80
C THR A 161 -9.09 -5.62 14.67
N PRO A 162 -10.36 -5.54 15.10
CA PRO A 162 -11.10 -4.28 15.12
C PRO A 162 -10.38 -3.21 15.96
N VAL A 163 -10.24 -2.02 15.40
CA VAL A 163 -9.64 -0.86 16.08
C VAL A 163 -10.59 0.34 16.02
N PRO A 164 -10.50 1.29 16.98
CA PRO A 164 -11.33 2.49 16.94
C PRO A 164 -11.05 3.32 15.67
N GLU A 165 -12.12 3.80 15.02
CA GLU A 165 -12.02 4.60 13.81
C GLU A 165 -11.39 5.98 14.10
N GLN A 166 -10.11 6.12 13.75
CA GLN A 166 -9.35 7.34 14.02
C GLN A 166 -9.83 8.54 13.18
N LEU A 167 -10.40 8.28 12.00
CA LEU A 167 -10.87 9.31 11.06
C LEU A 167 -12.40 9.49 11.08
N SER A 168 -13.05 9.12 12.19
CA SER A 168 -14.48 9.40 12.38
C SER A 168 -14.77 10.90 12.39
N LEU A 169 -16.02 11.28 12.09
CA LEU A 169 -16.45 12.69 12.13
C LEU A 169 -16.09 13.37 13.47
N TYR A 170 -16.28 12.67 14.58
CA TYR A 170 -15.93 13.19 15.92
C TYR A 170 -14.43 13.51 16.08
N ASN A 171 -13.56 12.73 15.43
CA ASN A 171 -12.11 12.90 15.52
C ASN A 171 -11.56 13.94 14.52
N VAL A 172 -12.20 14.08 13.36
CA VAL A 172 -11.73 14.98 12.27
C VAL A 172 -12.33 16.38 12.37
N VAL A 173 -13.50 16.56 13.01
CA VAL A 173 -14.07 17.90 13.23
C VAL A 173 -13.07 18.77 13.99
N TRP A 174 -12.85 19.99 13.49
CA TRP A 174 -11.92 20.94 14.08
C TRP A 174 -12.28 21.24 15.54
N LYS A 175 -11.29 21.15 16.41
CA LYS A 175 -11.40 21.39 17.86
C LYS A 175 -10.61 22.65 18.19
N PRO A 176 -11.27 23.81 18.43
CA PRO A 176 -10.58 25.07 18.67
C PRO A 176 -9.52 24.99 19.78
N TRP A 177 -9.77 24.19 20.82
CA TRP A 177 -8.86 23.99 21.95
C TRP A 177 -7.61 23.14 21.63
N LEU A 178 -7.56 22.48 20.47
CA LEU A 178 -6.39 21.75 19.99
C LEU A 178 -5.54 22.55 19.00
N GLN A 179 -5.99 23.74 18.57
CA GLN A 179 -5.29 24.55 17.59
C GLN A 179 -4.02 25.15 18.21
N PRO A 180 -2.80 24.81 17.75
CA PRO A 180 -1.60 25.52 18.15
C PRO A 180 -1.71 26.98 17.70
N CYS A 181 -1.52 27.92 18.63
CA CYS A 181 -1.68 29.34 18.39
C CYS A 181 -0.54 30.13 19.02
N CYS A 182 0.11 30.95 18.21
CA CYS A 182 1.13 31.90 18.63
C CYS A 182 0.44 33.24 18.90
N GLY A 183 0.62 33.83 20.08
CA GLY A 183 -0.14 35.00 20.51
C GLY A 183 -1.52 34.61 21.07
N THR A 184 -2.57 35.36 20.70
CA THR A 184 -3.90 35.25 21.31
C THR A 184 -4.90 34.66 20.32
N PHE A 185 -5.41 33.46 20.60
CA PHE A 185 -6.52 32.87 19.82
C PHE A 185 -7.77 33.77 19.87
N PRO A 186 -8.47 34.01 18.74
CA PRO A 186 -8.31 33.42 17.41
C PRO A 186 -7.33 34.17 16.48
N PHE A 187 -6.69 35.24 16.95
CA PHE A 187 -5.75 36.08 16.22
C PHE A 187 -4.32 35.56 16.33
N CYS A 188 -4.11 34.32 15.88
CA CYS A 188 -2.80 33.68 15.91
C CYS A 188 -1.86 34.35 14.90
N TRP A 189 -0.69 34.84 15.36
CA TRP A 189 0.35 35.45 14.53
C TRP A 189 1.73 35.02 15.02
N CYS A 190 2.61 34.63 14.11
CA CYS A 190 3.97 34.19 14.42
C CYS A 190 4.92 34.66 13.31
N ASP A 191 6.03 35.30 13.67
CA ASP A 191 6.99 35.93 12.75
C ASP A 191 8.45 35.50 12.95
N LYS A 192 8.72 34.53 13.83
CA LYS A 192 10.09 34.11 14.16
C LYS A 192 10.54 32.87 13.38
N GLU A 193 11.28 33.09 12.30
CA GLU A 193 12.30 32.14 11.80
C GLU A 193 13.73 32.49 12.27
N GLY A 194 13.95 33.60 13.00
CA GLY A 194 15.30 34.19 13.13
C GLY A 194 15.72 34.78 14.48
N ASP A 195 15.40 34.16 15.63
CA ASP A 195 15.79 34.68 16.95
C ASP A 195 16.57 33.66 17.80
N SER A 196 17.53 32.97 17.17
CA SER A 196 18.51 32.08 17.83
C SER A 196 19.96 32.58 17.74
N THR A 197 20.17 33.87 17.45
CA THR A 197 21.46 34.55 17.66
C THR A 197 21.39 35.49 18.85
N GLN A 198 21.27 34.95 20.07
CA GLN A 198 21.81 35.61 21.25
C GLN A 198 22.52 34.59 22.15
N ASN A 199 23.85 34.75 22.18
CA ASN A 199 24.82 34.31 23.19
C ASN A 199 25.34 32.86 23.13
N LEU A 200 26.36 32.67 22.29
CA LEU A 200 27.59 31.94 22.63
C LEU A 200 28.78 32.86 22.43
#